data_AF-A0A7V4GWU7-F1
#
_entry.id   AF-A0A7V4GWU7-F1
#
_cell.length_a   1.000
_cell.length_b   1.000
_cell.length_c   1.000
_cell.angle_alpha   90.00
_cell.angle_beta   90.00
_cell.angle_gamma   90.00
#
_symmetry.space_group_name_H-M   'P 1'
#
loop_
_entity.id
_entity.type
_entity.pdbx_description
1 polymer ?
#
loop_
_entity_poly.entity_id
_entity_poly.type
_entity_poly.pdbx_seq_one_letter_code
_entity_poly.pdbx_strand_id
1 'polypeptide(L)'
;MQIMKYITPGNFSFLLLFLFACGIFFHWFPPTRPIVIKLTDLFLLMMNGGVLYFIIRQDQERKIYIWIIFTVLITFFAELAGVRTGNLFGPYLYASGMHWKIAAVPVVIALNWAVLILGSWAWAVLITKIPLLQILLGMLLIVFFDMVLEPLAM
;
A
#
# COMPACT_ATOMS: atom_id res chain seq x y z
N MET A 1 10.04 -22.75 -1.32
CA MET A 1 9.92 -22.98 -2.78
C MET A 1 8.56 -22.53 -3.37
N GLN A 2 7.56 -22.16 -2.55
CA GLN A 2 6.24 -21.71 -3.02
C GLN A 2 6.14 -20.21 -3.42
N ILE A 3 7.09 -19.36 -2.96
CA ILE A 3 7.00 -17.89 -3.10
C ILE A 3 7.44 -17.39 -4.49
N MET A 4 8.35 -18.09 -5.18
CA MET A 4 8.77 -17.72 -6.54
C MET A 4 7.61 -17.69 -7.54
N LYS A 5 6.48 -18.31 -7.20
CA LYS A 5 5.22 -18.23 -7.95
C LYS A 5 4.77 -16.76 -8.12
N TYR A 6 4.95 -15.93 -7.11
CA TYR A 6 4.48 -14.53 -7.09
C TYR A 6 5.51 -13.51 -7.63
N ILE A 7 6.72 -13.94 -8.01
CA ILE A 7 7.85 -13.06 -8.36
C ILE A 7 8.22 -13.16 -9.86
N THR A 8 7.40 -13.80 -10.69
CA THR A 8 7.61 -13.76 -12.15
C THR A 8 7.16 -12.41 -12.72
N PRO A 9 8.03 -11.66 -13.44
CA PRO A 9 7.63 -10.42 -14.08
C PRO A 9 6.64 -10.74 -15.20
N GLY A 10 5.37 -10.42 -14.98
CA GLY A 10 4.33 -10.46 -16.00
C GLY A 10 4.03 -9.07 -16.56
N ASN A 11 3.23 -9.02 -17.62
CA ASN A 11 2.73 -7.77 -18.23
C ASN A 11 2.10 -6.81 -17.19
N PHE A 12 1.56 -7.35 -16.09
CA PHE A 12 0.97 -6.57 -15.01
C PHE A 12 2.02 -5.74 -14.24
N SER A 13 3.19 -6.29 -13.93
CA SER A 13 4.25 -5.54 -13.24
C SER A 13 4.76 -4.38 -14.10
N PHE A 14 4.89 -4.59 -15.42
CA PHE A 14 5.22 -3.52 -16.37
C PHE A 14 4.13 -2.44 -16.43
N LEU A 15 2.85 -2.84 -16.43
CA LEU A 15 1.74 -1.91 -16.38
C LEU A 15 1.78 -1.05 -15.10
N LEU A 16 2.01 -1.66 -13.93
CA LEU A 16 2.14 -0.93 -12.68
C LEU A 16 3.27 0.10 -12.75
N LEU A 17 4.47 -0.32 -13.16
CA LEU A 17 5.62 0.58 -13.31
C LEU A 17 5.31 1.74 -14.26
N PHE A 18 4.70 1.45 -15.40
CA PHE A 18 4.27 2.48 -16.36
C PHE A 18 3.28 3.46 -15.74
N LEU A 19 2.25 2.97 -15.04
CA LEU A 19 1.23 3.81 -14.40
C LEU A 19 1.79 4.67 -13.27
N PHE A 20 2.69 4.14 -12.44
CA PHE A 20 3.39 4.92 -11.42
C PHE A 20 4.33 5.96 -12.04
N ALA A 21 5.03 5.63 -13.14
CA ALA A 21 5.86 6.59 -13.87
C ALA A 21 5.03 7.74 -14.48
N CYS A 22 3.88 7.43 -15.08
CA CYS A 22 2.91 8.44 -15.51
C CYS A 22 2.44 9.30 -14.33
N GLY A 23 2.14 8.70 -13.19
CA GLY A 23 1.78 9.40 -11.96
C GLY A 23 2.82 10.43 -11.56
N ILE A 24 4.10 10.07 -11.53
CA ILE A 24 5.22 10.98 -11.24
C ILE A 24 5.26 12.13 -12.26
N PHE A 25 5.19 11.81 -13.55
CA PHE A 25 5.23 12.80 -14.63
C PHE A 25 4.10 13.83 -14.51
N PHE A 26 2.86 13.39 -14.32
CA PHE A 26 1.71 14.28 -14.24
C PHE A 26 1.61 15.08 -12.94
N HIS A 27 2.22 14.61 -11.84
CA HIS A 27 2.37 15.43 -10.62
C HIS A 27 3.39 16.56 -10.81
N TRP A 28 4.43 16.35 -11.62
CA TRP A 28 5.45 17.36 -11.89
C TRP A 28 4.92 18.49 -12.78
N PHE A 29 3.96 18.20 -13.68
CA PHE A 29 3.41 19.22 -14.56
C PHE A 29 2.26 20.01 -13.88
N PRO A 30 2.40 21.33 -13.62
CA PRO A 30 1.45 22.07 -12.78
C PRO A 30 -0.01 22.06 -13.26
N PRO A 31 -0.32 22.16 -14.58
CA PRO A 31 -1.69 22.08 -15.06
C PRO A 31 -2.40 20.73 -14.81
N THR A 32 -1.66 19.63 -14.76
CA THR A 32 -2.25 18.29 -14.56
C THR A 32 -2.37 17.91 -13.09
N ARG A 33 -1.56 18.51 -12.21
CA ARG A 33 -1.54 18.19 -10.78
C ARG A 33 -2.93 18.18 -10.10
N PRO A 34 -3.83 19.15 -10.30
CA PRO A 34 -5.16 19.12 -9.68
C PRO A 34 -6.03 17.94 -10.14
N ILE A 35 -5.85 17.51 -11.39
CA ILE A 35 -6.57 16.36 -11.96
C ILE A 35 -6.04 15.08 -11.31
N VAL A 36 -4.72 14.93 -11.22
CA VAL A 36 -4.10 13.74 -10.63
C VAL A 36 -4.47 13.60 -9.15
N ILE A 37 -4.42 14.68 -8.37
CA ILE A 37 -4.84 14.68 -6.96
C ILE A 37 -6.28 14.18 -6.80
N LYS A 38 -7.19 14.57 -7.71
CA LYS A 38 -8.58 14.09 -7.67
C LYS A 38 -8.73 12.62 -8.03
N LEU A 39 -7.85 12.11 -8.88
CA LEU A 39 -7.85 10.72 -9.33
C LEU A 39 -7.08 9.78 -8.38
N THR A 40 -6.35 10.30 -7.38
CA THR A 40 -5.50 9.51 -6.49
C THR A 40 -6.24 8.36 -5.81
N ASP A 41 -7.44 8.58 -5.26
CA ASP A 41 -8.22 7.51 -4.61
C ASP A 41 -8.54 6.37 -5.58
N LEU A 42 -9.02 6.72 -6.77
CA LEU A 42 -9.36 5.75 -7.81
C LEU A 42 -8.11 5.02 -8.29
N PHE A 43 -7.02 5.74 -8.51
CA PHE A 43 -5.74 5.18 -8.93
C PHE A 43 -5.22 4.15 -7.92
N LEU A 44 -5.12 4.53 -6.65
CA LEU A 44 -4.65 3.65 -5.59
C LEU A 44 -5.59 2.45 -5.40
N LEU A 45 -6.91 2.63 -5.49
CA LEU A 45 -7.86 1.53 -5.42
C LEU A 45 -7.65 0.53 -6.55
N MET A 46 -7.46 1.01 -7.79
CA MET A 46 -7.20 0.16 -8.95
C MET A 46 -5.86 -0.58 -8.84
N MET A 47 -4.79 0.10 -8.41
CA MET A 47 -3.48 -0.53 -8.26
C MET A 47 -3.50 -1.59 -7.17
N ASN A 48 -3.99 -1.24 -5.97
CA ASN A 48 -4.04 -2.16 -4.84
C ASN A 48 -5.01 -3.32 -5.10
N GLY A 49 -6.19 -3.03 -5.65
CA GLY A 49 -7.15 -4.05 -6.05
C GLY A 49 -6.61 -4.99 -7.12
N GLY A 50 -5.88 -4.47 -8.11
CA GLY A 50 -5.22 -5.27 -9.13
C GLY A 50 -4.17 -6.22 -8.54
N VAL A 51 -3.27 -5.71 -7.69
CA VAL A 51 -2.25 -6.54 -7.02
C VAL A 51 -2.91 -7.65 -6.19
N LEU A 52 -3.87 -7.30 -5.34
CA LEU A 52 -4.58 -8.28 -4.52
C LEU A 52 -5.36 -9.30 -5.36
N TYR A 53 -5.99 -8.86 -6.45
CA TYR A 53 -6.67 -9.76 -7.38
C TYR A 53 -5.70 -10.79 -7.96
N PHE A 54 -4.51 -10.40 -8.42
CA PHE A 54 -3.52 -11.33 -8.95
C PHE A 54 -3.01 -12.31 -7.89
N ILE A 55 -2.75 -11.82 -6.67
CA ILE A 55 -2.32 -12.65 -5.54
C ILE A 55 -3.39 -13.69 -5.21
N ILE A 56 -4.65 -13.27 -5.08
CA ILE A 56 -5.78 -14.15 -4.82
C ILE A 56 -5.95 -15.14 -5.98
N ARG A 57 -5.88 -14.69 -7.24
CA ARG A 57 -5.96 -15.56 -8.43
C ARG A 57 -4.92 -16.67 -8.36
N GLN A 58 -3.72 -16.33 -7.93
CA GLN A 58 -2.58 -17.23 -7.87
C GLN A 58 -2.60 -18.12 -6.62
N ASP A 59 -3.14 -17.64 -5.51
CA ASP A 59 -3.29 -18.33 -4.22
C ASP A 59 -4.76 -18.41 -3.80
N GLN A 60 -5.40 -19.54 -4.07
CA GLN A 60 -6.81 -19.74 -3.73
C GLN A 60 -7.01 -20.26 -2.30
N GLU A 61 -5.97 -20.28 -1.45
CA GLU A 61 -6.12 -20.75 -0.08
C GLU A 61 -6.98 -19.80 0.76
N ARG A 62 -7.93 -20.33 1.54
CA ARG A 62 -8.78 -19.53 2.44
C ARG A 62 -7.97 -18.62 3.38
N LYS A 63 -6.74 -18.99 3.72
CA LYS A 63 -5.84 -18.22 4.58
C LYS A 63 -5.51 -16.84 4.01
N ILE A 64 -5.36 -16.67 2.69
CA ILE A 64 -5.02 -15.35 2.12
C ILE A 64 -6.17 -14.36 2.29
N TYR A 65 -7.41 -14.83 2.10
CA TYR A 65 -8.60 -14.00 2.29
C TYR A 65 -8.74 -13.54 3.74
N ILE A 66 -8.56 -14.47 4.68
CA ILE A 66 -8.58 -14.16 6.12
C ILE A 66 -7.49 -13.14 6.43
N TRP A 67 -6.27 -13.37 5.95
CA TRP A 67 -5.14 -12.47 6.17
C TRP A 67 -5.40 -11.07 5.62
N ILE A 68 -5.91 -10.92 4.39
CA ILE A 68 -6.23 -9.62 3.78
C ILE A 68 -7.28 -8.89 4.63
N ILE A 69 -8.39 -9.55 4.97
CA ILE A 69 -9.48 -8.93 5.73
C ILE A 69 -8.98 -8.47 7.11
N PHE A 70 -8.28 -9.33 7.84
CA PHE A 70 -7.74 -8.97 9.14
C PHE A 70 -6.72 -7.83 9.04
N THR A 71 -5.83 -7.86 8.05
CA THR A 71 -4.82 -6.83 7.87
C THR A 71 -5.46 -5.48 7.59
N VAL A 72 -6.40 -5.40 6.64
CA VAL A 72 -7.11 -4.16 6.30
C VAL A 72 -7.89 -3.61 7.51
N LEU A 73 -8.55 -4.46 8.29
CA LEU A 73 -9.28 -4.02 9.47
C LEU A 73 -8.33 -3.47 10.55
N ILE A 74 -7.27 -4.21 10.87
CA ILE A 74 -6.30 -3.79 11.90
C ILE A 74 -5.62 -2.47 11.50
N THR A 75 -5.17 -2.36 10.24
CA THR A 75 -4.50 -1.15 9.77
C THR A 75 -5.47 0.02 9.68
N PHE A 76 -6.73 -0.20 9.29
CA PHE A 76 -7.76 0.84 9.34
C PHE A 76 -8.00 1.37 10.76
N PHE A 77 -8.12 0.49 11.75
CA PHE A 77 -8.36 0.92 13.14
C PHE A 77 -7.12 1.58 13.76
N ALA A 78 -5.91 1.12 13.42
CA ALA A 78 -4.67 1.79 13.81
C ALA A 78 -4.59 3.20 13.21
N GLU A 79 -4.90 3.34 11.91
CA GLU A 79 -4.96 4.62 11.21
C GLU A 79 -6.00 5.56 11.83
N LEU A 80 -7.19 5.03 12.13
CA LEU A 80 -8.26 5.80 12.77
C LEU A 80 -7.87 6.27 14.17
N ALA A 81 -7.22 5.40 14.95
CA ALA A 81 -6.69 5.77 16.25
C ALA A 81 -5.61 6.86 16.10
N GLY A 82 -4.75 6.75 15.10
CA GLY A 82 -3.72 7.75 14.76
C GLY A 82 -4.33 9.11 14.45
N VAL A 83 -5.21 9.19 13.45
CA VAL A 83 -5.88 10.43 13.02
C VAL A 83 -6.70 11.07 14.14
N ARG A 84 -7.35 10.28 15.00
CA ARG A 84 -8.20 10.83 16.07
C ARG A 84 -7.45 11.25 17.33
N THR A 85 -6.38 10.54 17.69
CA THR A 85 -5.68 10.79 18.96
C THR A 85 -4.40 11.57 18.78
N GLY A 86 -3.77 11.49 17.60
CA GLY A 86 -2.42 11.99 17.36
C GLY A 86 -1.31 11.22 18.08
N ASN A 87 -1.61 10.12 18.79
CA ASN A 87 -0.63 9.44 19.65
C ASN A 87 0.25 8.43 18.89
N LEU A 88 -0.22 7.87 17.78
CA LEU A 88 0.50 6.85 17.02
C LEU A 88 1.50 7.44 16.03
N PHE A 89 1.07 8.45 15.27
CA PHE A 89 1.85 9.05 14.18
C PHE A 89 2.03 10.57 14.34
N GLY A 90 1.59 11.15 15.47
CA GLY A 90 1.50 12.60 15.64
C GLY A 90 0.20 13.17 15.09
N PRO A 91 -0.03 14.49 15.24
CA PRO A 91 -1.20 15.16 14.67
C PRO A 91 -1.02 15.40 13.16
N TYR A 92 -1.85 14.76 12.33
CA TYR A 92 -1.90 14.99 10.89
C TYR A 92 -3.34 14.93 10.37
N LEU A 93 -3.56 15.53 9.20
CA LEU A 93 -4.82 15.49 8.48
C LEU A 93 -4.56 15.06 7.04
N TYR A 94 -5.32 14.07 6.58
CA TYR A 94 -5.27 13.68 5.17
C TYR A 94 -5.71 14.83 4.26
N ALA A 95 -4.88 15.12 3.25
CA ALA A 95 -5.12 16.12 2.23
C ALA A 95 -6.54 16.04 1.62
N SER A 96 -7.05 17.17 1.15
CA SER A 96 -8.40 17.29 0.58
C SER A 96 -8.62 16.49 -0.71
N GLY A 97 -7.55 15.94 -1.30
CA GLY A 97 -7.61 15.13 -2.53
C GLY A 97 -8.13 13.70 -2.33
N MET A 98 -8.16 13.20 -1.10
CA MET A 98 -8.73 11.89 -0.78
C MET A 98 -10.19 12.08 -0.37
N HIS A 99 -11.12 11.69 -1.24
CA HIS A 99 -12.54 11.96 -1.10
C HIS A 99 -13.28 10.84 -0.36
N TRP A 100 -12.84 9.60 -0.51
CA TRP A 100 -13.55 8.45 0.05
C TRP A 100 -13.03 8.09 1.45
N LYS A 101 -13.60 8.74 2.47
CA LYS A 101 -13.20 8.58 3.87
C LYS A 101 -14.29 7.91 4.73
N ILE A 102 -13.86 7.07 5.67
CA ILE A 102 -14.67 6.59 6.79
C ILE A 102 -14.05 7.18 8.06
N ALA A 103 -14.83 7.92 8.84
CA ALA A 103 -14.38 8.53 10.09
C ALA A 103 -13.07 9.35 9.96
N ALA A 104 -12.92 10.09 8.85
CA ALA A 104 -11.75 10.89 8.45
C ALA A 104 -10.53 10.10 7.92
N VAL A 105 -10.58 8.77 7.91
CA VAL A 105 -9.56 7.91 7.31
C VAL A 105 -9.95 7.54 5.88
N PRO A 106 -9.12 7.83 4.86
CA PRO A 106 -9.38 7.38 3.50
C PRO A 106 -9.38 5.85 3.41
N VAL A 107 -10.44 5.28 2.84
CA VAL A 107 -10.64 3.82 2.76
C VAL A 107 -9.49 3.13 2.03
N VAL A 108 -8.93 3.82 1.02
CA VAL A 108 -7.86 3.30 0.18
C VAL A 108 -6.54 3.11 0.95
N ILE A 109 -6.31 3.84 2.05
CA ILE A 109 -5.08 3.72 2.85
C ILE A 109 -5.01 2.38 3.58
N ALA A 110 -6.12 1.92 4.15
CA ALA A 110 -6.15 0.62 4.81
C ALA A 110 -5.84 -0.53 3.85
N LEU A 111 -6.31 -0.41 2.61
CA LEU A 111 -5.98 -1.35 1.54
C LEU A 111 -4.51 -1.25 1.12
N ASN A 112 -3.98 -0.03 1.04
CA ASN A 112 -2.59 0.24 0.69
C ASN A 112 -1.62 -0.43 1.69
N TRP A 113 -1.92 -0.34 2.99
CA TRP A 113 -1.13 -1.03 4.02
C TRP A 113 -1.01 -2.54 3.77
N ALA A 114 -2.09 -3.21 3.37
CA ALA A 114 -2.03 -4.65 3.08
C ALA A 114 -1.07 -4.97 1.91
N VAL A 115 -1.11 -4.19 0.84
CA VAL A 115 -0.21 -4.35 -0.32
C VAL A 115 1.23 -4.02 0.04
N LEU A 116 1.47 -2.96 0.81
CA LEU A 116 2.79 -2.57 1.27
C LEU A 116 3.41 -3.62 2.19
N ILE A 117 2.65 -4.21 3.12
CA ILE A 117 3.13 -5.30 3.98
C ILE A 117 3.57 -6.49 3.13
N LEU A 118 2.76 -6.89 2.14
CA LEU A 118 3.11 -7.96 1.20
C LEU A 118 4.37 -7.62 0.40
N GLY A 119 4.46 -6.39 -0.11
CA GLY A 119 5.62 -5.91 -0.86
C GLY A 119 6.90 -5.94 -0.03
N SER A 120 6.89 -5.35 1.16
CA SER A 120 8.03 -5.31 2.07
C SER A 120 8.47 -6.71 2.52
N TRP A 121 7.52 -7.60 2.79
CA TRP A 121 7.85 -9.00 3.08
C TRP A 121 8.42 -9.73 1.86
N ALA A 122 7.88 -9.51 0.66
CA ALA A 122 8.41 -10.10 -0.57
C ALA A 122 9.88 -9.68 -0.81
N TRP A 123 10.22 -8.41 -0.58
CA TRP A 123 11.60 -7.93 -0.61
C TRP A 123 12.47 -8.60 0.47
N ALA A 124 11.97 -8.72 1.69
CA ALA A 124 12.69 -9.36 2.78
C ALA A 124 13.04 -10.83 2.50
N VAL A 125 12.12 -11.58 1.85
CA VAL A 125 12.34 -12.98 1.45
C VAL A 125 13.44 -13.12 0.38
N LEU A 126 13.65 -12.10 -0.46
CA LEU A 126 14.75 -12.09 -1.44
C LEU A 126 16.12 -11.90 -0.76
N ILE A 127 16.16 -11.22 0.38
CA ILE A 127 17.39 -10.90 1.10
C ILE A 127 17.81 -12.06 2.02
N THR A 128 16.87 -12.72 2.68
CA THR A 128 17.17 -13.77 3.67
C THR A 128 16.18 -14.92 3.65
N LYS A 129 16.67 -16.12 3.99
CA LYS A 129 15.86 -17.34 4.15
C LYS A 129 15.39 -17.60 5.59
N ILE A 130 15.89 -16.83 6.56
CA ILE A 130 15.57 -17.01 7.98
C ILE A 130 14.25 -16.31 8.30
N PRO A 131 13.18 -17.03 8.73
CA PRO A 131 11.85 -16.43 8.90
C PRO A 131 11.81 -15.23 9.85
N LEU A 132 12.53 -15.30 10.97
CA LEU A 132 12.62 -14.18 11.92
C LEU A 132 13.23 -12.93 11.27
N LEU A 133 14.29 -13.10 10.46
CA LEU A 133 14.91 -11.99 9.75
C LEU A 133 14.02 -11.43 8.65
N GLN A 134 13.20 -12.27 7.99
CA GLN A 134 12.22 -11.79 7.00
C GLN A 134 11.17 -10.88 7.65
N ILE A 135 10.69 -11.24 8.84
CA ILE A 135 9.74 -10.42 9.60
C ILE A 135 10.40 -9.09 10.01
N LEU A 136 11.59 -9.15 10.61
CA LEU A 136 12.34 -7.96 11.04
C LEU A 136 12.63 -7.01 9.87
N LEU A 137 13.12 -7.54 8.74
CA LEU A 137 13.39 -6.75 7.54
C LEU A 137 12.11 -6.19 6.93
N GLY A 138 11.03 -6.97 6.83
CA GLY A 138 9.75 -6.49 6.31
C GLY A 138 9.18 -5.33 7.14
N MET A 139 9.26 -5.43 8.47
CA MET A 139 8.87 -4.35 9.39
C MET A 139 9.74 -3.11 9.20
N LEU A 140 11.07 -3.28 9.13
CA LEU A 140 11.98 -2.15 8.92
C LEU A 140 11.74 -1.45 7.57
N LEU A 141 11.52 -2.21 6.50
CA LEU A 141 11.28 -1.68 5.16
C LEU A 141 9.99 -0.87 5.09
N ILE A 142 8.90 -1.39 5.67
CA ILE A 142 7.62 -0.67 5.62
C ILE A 142 7.62 0.59 6.49
N VAL A 143 8.24 0.53 7.68
CA VAL A 143 8.39 1.72 8.54
C VAL A 143 9.27 2.77 7.87
N PHE A 144 10.40 2.37 7.30
CA PHE A 144 11.27 3.30 6.58
C PHE A 144 10.56 3.93 5.39
N PHE A 145 9.81 3.15 4.62
CA PHE A 145 9.00 3.64 3.52
C PHE A 145 7.97 4.69 3.99
N ASP A 146 7.27 4.41 5.08
CA ASP A 146 6.26 5.30 5.63
C ASP A 146 6.87 6.61 6.15
N MET A 147 8.00 6.54 6.87
CA MET A 147 8.74 7.73 7.33
C MET A 147 9.14 8.68 6.19
N VAL A 148 9.39 8.14 4.99
CA VAL A 148 9.72 8.94 3.79
C VAL A 148 8.45 9.50 3.14
N LEU A 149 7.36 8.73 3.13
CA LEU A 149 6.11 9.13 2.49
C LEU A 149 5.28 10.13 3.30
N GLU A 150 5.21 9.97 4.62
CA GLU A 150 4.31 10.73 5.48
C GLU A 150 4.48 12.25 5.31
N PRO A 151 5.71 12.82 5.30
CA PRO A 151 5.89 14.26 5.09
C PRO A 151 5.46 14.75 3.71
N LEU A 152 5.38 13.87 2.72
CA LEU A 152 4.93 14.18 1.36
C LEU A 152 3.41 14.10 1.20
N ALA A 153 2.74 13.41 2.12
CA ALA A 153 1.30 13.18 2.10
C ALA A 153 0.50 14.25 2.88
N MET A 154 1.18 14.99 3.78
CA MET A 154 0.61 16.10 4.57
C MET A 154 0.46 17.40 3.77
#